data_AF-A0A7W9CAS0-F1
#
_entry.id   AF-A0A7W9CAS0-F1
#
_cell.length_a   1.000
_cell.length_b   1.000
_cell.length_c   1.000
_cell.angle_alpha   90.00
_cell.angle_beta   90.00
_cell.angle_gamma   90.00
#
_symmetry.space_group_name_H-M   'P 1'
#
loop_
_entity.id
_entity.type
_entity.pdbx_description
1 polymer ?
#
loop_
_entity_poly.entity_id
_entity_poly.type
_entity_poly.pdbx_seq_one_letter_code
_entity_poly.pdbx_strand_id
1 'polypeptide(L)'
;MIDESAAAKEDIRLWREEIRSLPRGGNLVIALVCVALGVWGVFDSLSDADGDRFWGTLPIIVPGVFAGWCILQMTWRRLDSLIPLLLRFVSACLIAPLFVAVPIGIVQAVAVAFPGVRDEIARSQAANNDFHYWWDEGIGSQLGLVPFAGYMLGGCIALGVSLVIVFPVISLRAPAVVASGSHLEKVPVGQRDYTAAFVFVGLGATVLGIALWNFGRGGSIAEFPDGVARLLEDVSYGYFFWEDTVWLFGVVFVVIGVALMAAGCLRVMFARSSAAADTDESATRQN
;
A
#
# COMPACT_ATOMS: atom_id res chain seq x y z
N MET A 1 37.34 11.63 11.25
CA MET A 1 37.21 10.30 10.64
C MET A 1 36.14 9.57 11.44
N ILE A 2 34.88 9.70 11.03
CA ILE A 2 33.78 8.98 11.68
C ILE A 2 34.07 7.50 11.44
N ASP A 3 34.13 6.71 12.51
CA ASP A 3 34.46 5.30 12.42
C ASP A 3 33.32 4.58 11.67
N GLU A 4 33.49 4.39 10.36
CA GLU A 4 32.52 3.73 9.48
C GLU A 4 32.12 2.34 10.01
N SER A 5 32.99 1.70 10.80
CA SER A 5 32.69 0.44 11.48
C SER A 5 31.61 0.57 12.56
N ALA A 6 31.58 1.70 13.28
CA ALA A 6 30.61 1.94 14.35
C ALA A 6 29.23 2.30 13.78
N ALA A 7 29.19 3.13 12.73
CA ALA A 7 27.94 3.50 12.05
C ALA A 7 27.27 2.28 11.39
N ALA A 8 28.04 1.46 10.66
CA ALA A 8 27.50 0.26 10.03
C ALA A 8 26.94 -0.77 11.04
N LYS A 9 27.57 -0.90 12.21
CA LYS A 9 27.07 -1.77 13.29
C LYS A 9 25.75 -1.29 13.86
N GLU A 10 25.58 0.02 13.97
CA GLU A 10 24.34 0.63 14.46
C GLU A 10 23.20 0.44 13.48
N ASP A 11 23.42 0.64 12.18
CA ASP A 11 22.40 0.40 11.14
C ASP A 11 21.92 -1.05 11.12
N ILE A 12 22.86 -2.01 11.22
CA ILE A 12 22.54 -3.45 11.31
C ILE A 12 21.71 -3.74 12.56
N ARG A 13 22.01 -3.09 13.69
CA ARG A 13 21.25 -3.26 14.93
C ARG A 13 19.83 -2.76 14.77
N LEU A 14 19.64 -1.55 14.24
CA LEU A 14 18.32 -0.96 14.00
C LEU A 14 17.48 -1.82 13.05
N TRP A 15 18.07 -2.30 11.95
CA TRP A 15 17.40 -3.19 11.00
C TRP A 15 16.98 -4.51 11.63
N ARG A 16 17.86 -5.12 12.45
CA ARG A 16 17.57 -6.36 13.15
C ARG A 16 16.46 -6.20 14.18
N GLU A 17 16.47 -5.10 14.93
CA GLU A 17 15.41 -4.77 15.89
C GLU A 17 14.07 -4.55 15.17
N GLU A 18 14.08 -3.88 14.02
CA GLU A 18 12.90 -3.66 13.19
C GLU A 18 12.29 -4.98 12.70
N ILE A 19 13.07 -5.87 12.07
CA ILE A 19 12.60 -7.18 11.61
C ILE A 19 12.03 -8.00 12.78
N ARG A 20 12.72 -7.99 13.92
CA ARG A 20 12.25 -8.71 15.12
C ARG A 20 10.96 -8.13 15.68
N SER A 21 10.66 -6.86 15.43
CA SER A 21 9.42 -6.23 15.87
C SER A 21 8.20 -6.65 15.05
N LEU A 22 8.39 -7.15 13.82
CA LEU A 22 7.30 -7.55 12.93
C LEU A 22 6.48 -8.71 13.51
N PRO A 23 7.06 -9.82 14.01
CA PRO A 23 6.28 -10.92 14.59
C PRO A 23 6.21 -10.85 16.13
N ARG A 24 6.04 -9.66 16.74
CA ARG A 24 5.98 -9.50 18.21
C ARG A 24 4.73 -8.79 18.70
N GLY A 25 4.33 -9.10 19.94
CA GLY A 25 3.20 -8.46 20.61
C GLY A 25 1.91 -8.57 19.80
N GLY A 26 1.22 -7.45 19.61
CA GLY A 26 -0.02 -7.41 18.83
C GLY A 26 0.15 -7.83 17.36
N ASN A 27 1.32 -7.63 16.76
CA ASN A 27 1.56 -8.05 15.37
C ASN A 27 1.58 -9.56 15.22
N LEU A 28 2.07 -10.28 16.23
CA LEU A 28 2.03 -11.75 16.22
C LEU A 28 0.59 -12.25 16.17
N VAL A 29 -0.31 -11.63 16.94
CA VAL A 29 -1.74 -12.01 16.95
C VAL A 29 -2.35 -11.78 15.57
N ILE A 30 -2.12 -10.62 14.95
CA ILE A 30 -2.63 -10.33 13.60
C ILE A 30 -2.02 -11.29 12.57
N ALA A 31 -0.72 -11.57 12.63
CA ALA A 31 -0.08 -12.54 11.75
C ALA A 31 -0.71 -13.93 11.87
N LEU A 32 -0.95 -14.42 13.09
CA LEU A 32 -1.60 -15.71 13.33
C LEU A 32 -3.04 -15.76 12.79
N VAL A 33 -3.81 -14.69 12.98
CA VAL A 33 -5.16 -14.58 12.41
C VAL A 33 -5.10 -14.59 10.88
N CYS A 34 -4.20 -13.82 10.27
CA CYS A 34 -4.01 -13.81 8.82
C CYS A 34 -3.59 -15.19 8.30
N VAL A 35 -2.67 -15.89 8.97
CA VAL A 35 -2.28 -17.25 8.60
C VAL A 35 -3.47 -18.20 8.70
N ALA A 36 -4.25 -18.16 9.78
CA ALA A 36 -5.42 -19.02 9.94
C ALA A 36 -6.46 -18.80 8.83
N LEU A 37 -6.76 -17.54 8.49
CA LEU A 37 -7.66 -17.19 7.40
C LEU A 37 -7.11 -17.61 6.02
N GLY A 38 -5.81 -17.43 5.79
CA GLY A 38 -5.17 -17.87 4.55
C GLY A 38 -5.20 -19.38 4.40
N VAL A 39 -4.91 -20.12 5.47
CA VAL A 39 -5.01 -21.58 5.50
C VAL A 39 -6.44 -22.05 5.26
N TRP A 40 -7.43 -21.38 5.84
CA TRP A 40 -8.84 -21.65 5.53
C TRP A 40 -9.12 -21.48 4.04
N GLY A 41 -8.67 -20.38 3.43
CA GLY A 41 -8.84 -20.13 2.01
C GLY A 41 -8.17 -21.18 1.11
N VAL A 42 -7.03 -21.75 1.53
CA VAL A 42 -6.40 -22.89 0.83
C VAL A 42 -7.31 -24.12 0.82
N PHE A 43 -7.99 -24.42 1.92
CA PHE A 43 -8.91 -25.56 1.96
C PHE A 43 -10.22 -25.29 1.24
N ASP A 44 -10.73 -24.05 1.29
CA ASP A 44 -11.91 -23.65 0.53
C ASP A 44 -11.69 -23.77 -0.99
N SER A 45 -10.48 -23.42 -1.45
CA SER A 45 -10.12 -23.45 -2.88
C SER A 45 -10.05 -24.85 -3.48
N LEU A 46 -10.02 -25.93 -2.68
CA LEU A 46 -10.01 -27.32 -3.17
C LEU A 46 -11.29 -27.71 -3.93
N SER A 47 -12.39 -27.06 -3.57
CA SER A 47 -13.71 -27.29 -4.17
C SER A 47 -14.12 -26.20 -5.16
N ASP A 48 -13.20 -25.29 -5.47
CA ASP A 48 -13.42 -24.10 -6.29
C ASP A 48 -12.68 -24.24 -7.63
N ALA A 49 -13.18 -25.10 -8.50
CA ALA A 49 -12.54 -25.34 -9.80
C ALA A 49 -12.54 -24.10 -10.70
N ASP A 50 -13.54 -23.23 -10.57
CA ASP A 50 -13.76 -22.06 -11.41
C ASP A 50 -13.00 -20.80 -10.93
N GLY A 51 -12.58 -20.77 -9.67
CA GLY A 51 -11.84 -19.63 -9.11
C GLY A 51 -12.72 -18.43 -8.75
N ASP A 52 -14.03 -18.65 -8.61
CA ASP A 52 -15.00 -17.59 -8.40
C ASP A 52 -15.33 -17.36 -6.92
N ARG A 53 -14.84 -18.22 -6.02
CA ARG A 53 -15.09 -18.07 -4.59
C ARG A 53 -14.24 -16.98 -3.99
N PHE A 54 -14.93 -16.02 -3.39
CA PHE A 54 -14.32 -14.95 -2.61
C PHE A 54 -13.29 -15.48 -1.58
N TRP A 55 -13.65 -16.54 -0.85
CA TRP A 55 -12.80 -17.10 0.20
C TRP A 55 -11.56 -17.84 -0.33
N GLY A 56 -11.61 -18.37 -1.55
CA GLY A 56 -10.47 -18.99 -2.24
C GLY A 56 -9.32 -18.01 -2.51
N THR A 57 -9.60 -16.70 -2.51
CA THR A 57 -8.59 -15.64 -2.72
C THR A 57 -7.83 -15.23 -1.45
N LEU A 58 -8.30 -15.65 -0.27
CA LEU A 58 -7.68 -15.30 1.01
C LEU A 58 -6.17 -15.59 1.09
N PRO A 59 -5.63 -16.72 0.57
CA PRO A 59 -4.20 -17.01 0.59
C PRO A 59 -3.33 -15.89 -0.01
N ILE A 60 -3.89 -15.12 -0.95
CA ILE A 60 -3.23 -14.03 -1.66
C ILE A 60 -3.45 -12.68 -0.94
N ILE A 61 -4.63 -12.45 -0.36
CA ILE A 61 -5.01 -11.16 0.24
C ILE A 61 -4.42 -10.98 1.65
N VAL A 62 -4.48 -12.01 2.50
CA VAL A 62 -4.14 -11.88 3.93
C VAL A 62 -2.67 -11.50 4.23
N PRO A 63 -1.66 -11.85 3.40
CA PRO A 63 -0.31 -11.29 3.58
C PRO A 63 -0.29 -9.76 3.45
N GLY A 64 -1.11 -9.19 2.58
CA GLY A 64 -1.24 -7.75 2.42
C GLY A 64 -1.98 -7.06 3.54
N VAL A 65 -3.00 -7.72 4.13
CA VAL A 65 -3.66 -7.21 5.33
C VAL A 65 -2.65 -7.07 6.48
N PHE A 66 -1.81 -8.09 6.70
CA PHE A 66 -0.78 -8.04 7.73
C PHE A 66 0.30 -6.97 7.44
N ALA A 67 0.78 -6.91 6.20
CA ALA A 67 1.78 -5.93 5.79
C ALA A 67 1.25 -4.48 5.90
N GLY A 68 0.03 -4.25 5.44
CA GLY A 68 -0.69 -2.99 5.58
C GLY A 68 -0.89 -2.60 7.05
N TRP A 69 -1.28 -3.55 7.90
CA TRP A 69 -1.38 -3.32 9.34
C TRP A 69 -0.04 -2.89 9.97
N CYS A 70 1.07 -3.54 9.59
CA CYS A 70 2.39 -3.23 10.15
C CYS A 70 2.83 -1.79 9.89
N ILE A 71 2.57 -1.26 8.69
CA ILE A 71 2.89 0.13 8.35
C ILE A 71 1.85 1.11 8.89
N LEU A 72 0.56 0.72 8.90
CA LEU A 72 -0.53 1.54 9.46
C LEU A 72 -0.27 1.92 10.91
N GLN A 73 0.38 1.05 11.69
CA GLN A 73 0.75 1.33 13.07
C GLN A 73 1.57 2.61 13.27
N MET A 74 2.32 3.05 12.25
CA MET A 74 3.12 4.26 12.33
C MET A 74 2.26 5.52 12.44
N THR A 75 0.98 5.48 12.06
CA THR A 75 0.05 6.61 12.22
C THR A 75 -0.18 6.98 13.69
N TRP A 76 -0.12 6.00 14.60
CA TRP A 76 -0.35 6.23 16.03
C TRP A 76 0.94 6.45 16.83
N ARG A 77 2.09 6.00 16.32
CA ARG A 77 3.38 6.17 17.02
C ARG A 77 3.85 7.62 17.04
N ARG A 78 4.57 7.99 18.10
CA ARG A 78 5.35 9.24 18.12
C ARG A 78 6.62 9.02 17.31
N LEU A 79 6.94 9.95 16.43
CA LEU A 79 8.10 9.91 15.56
C LEU A 79 8.99 11.10 15.89
N ASP A 80 10.21 10.81 16.34
CA ASP A 80 11.24 11.82 16.61
C ASP A 80 12.18 11.99 15.41
N SER A 81 12.18 11.04 14.47
CA SER A 81 12.98 11.06 13.25
C SER A 81 12.31 10.26 12.12
N LEU A 82 12.79 10.45 10.89
CA LEU A 82 12.29 9.76 9.69
C LEU A 82 12.74 8.28 9.61
N ILE A 83 13.87 7.95 10.25
CA ILE A 83 14.51 6.62 10.13
C ILE A 83 13.56 5.47 10.51
N PRO A 84 12.84 5.50 11.66
CA PRO A 84 11.89 4.43 12.00
C PRO A 84 10.77 4.26 10.96
N LEU A 85 10.31 5.36 10.36
CA LEU A 85 9.28 5.32 9.32
C LEU A 85 9.81 4.65 8.05
N LEU A 86 11.02 5.00 7.61
CA LEU A 86 11.67 4.38 6.44
C LEU A 86 11.93 2.89 6.67
N LEU A 87 12.50 2.53 7.82
CA LEU A 87 12.76 1.14 8.18
C LEU A 87 11.45 0.33 8.17
N ARG A 88 10.38 0.87 8.75
CA ARG A 88 9.07 0.20 8.74
C ARG A 88 8.44 0.16 7.36
N PHE A 89 8.61 1.18 6.53
CA PHE A 89 8.11 1.17 5.16
C PHE A 89 8.76 0.04 4.36
N VAL A 90 10.10 -0.05 4.40
CA VAL A 90 10.84 -1.13 3.72
C VAL A 90 10.49 -2.49 4.30
N SER A 91 10.46 -2.61 5.64
CA SER A 91 10.16 -3.88 6.30
C SER A 91 8.71 -4.33 6.04
N ALA A 92 7.74 -3.41 6.00
CA ALA A 92 6.35 -3.72 5.71
C ALA A 92 6.12 -4.09 4.25
N CYS A 93 6.79 -3.44 3.29
CA CYS A 93 6.63 -3.75 1.87
C CYS A 93 7.36 -5.04 1.46
N LEU A 94 8.54 -5.32 2.03
CA LEU A 94 9.43 -6.38 1.55
C LEU A 94 9.56 -7.59 2.48
N ILE A 95 9.25 -7.46 3.77
CA ILE A 95 9.48 -8.54 4.75
C ILE A 95 8.19 -8.98 5.44
N ALA A 96 7.33 -8.05 5.86
CA ALA A 96 6.09 -8.37 6.56
C ALA A 96 5.21 -9.39 5.83
N PRO A 97 4.98 -9.31 4.49
CA PRO A 97 4.12 -10.27 3.81
C PRO A 97 4.66 -11.71 3.90
N LEU A 98 5.99 -11.88 3.97
CA LEU A 98 6.62 -13.20 4.06
C LEU A 98 6.25 -13.95 5.34
N PHE A 99 6.00 -13.24 6.45
CA PHE A 99 5.57 -13.86 7.71
C PHE A 99 4.21 -14.56 7.62
N VAL A 100 3.42 -14.25 6.60
CA VAL A 100 2.08 -14.83 6.38
C VAL A 100 2.08 -15.71 5.13
N ALA A 101 2.63 -15.23 4.02
CA ALA A 101 2.67 -15.95 2.74
C ALA A 101 3.46 -17.27 2.83
N VAL A 102 4.60 -17.29 3.54
CA VAL A 102 5.43 -18.49 3.65
C VAL A 102 4.72 -19.60 4.44
N PRO A 103 4.17 -19.36 5.65
CA PRO A 103 3.38 -20.38 6.34
C PRO A 103 2.20 -20.93 5.53
N ILE A 104 1.46 -20.05 4.83
CA ILE A 104 0.34 -20.48 3.98
C ILE A 104 0.85 -21.38 2.85
N GLY A 105 1.93 -21.00 2.17
CA GLY A 105 2.55 -21.80 1.12
C GLY A 105 3.03 -23.17 1.59
N ILE A 106 3.62 -23.23 2.79
CA ILE A 106 4.01 -24.51 3.42
C ILE A 106 2.78 -25.37 3.66
N VAL A 107 1.70 -24.82 4.21
CA VAL A 107 0.46 -25.57 4.46
C VAL A 107 -0.15 -26.06 3.15
N GLN A 108 -0.20 -25.23 2.11
CA GLN A 108 -0.70 -25.61 0.80
C GLN A 108 0.10 -26.76 0.19
N ALA A 109 1.43 -26.70 0.27
CA ALA A 109 2.31 -27.75 -0.23
C ALA A 109 2.14 -29.07 0.52
N VAL A 110 2.02 -29.00 1.85
CA VAL A 110 1.80 -30.16 2.71
C VAL A 110 0.38 -30.72 2.52
N ALA A 111 -0.63 -29.87 2.29
CA ALA A 111 -2.01 -30.29 2.05
C ALA A 111 -2.10 -31.25 0.85
N VAL A 112 -1.39 -30.96 -0.24
CA VAL A 112 -1.36 -31.83 -1.43
C VAL A 112 -0.67 -33.17 -1.17
N ALA A 113 0.06 -33.35 -0.06
CA ALA A 113 0.58 -34.66 0.30
C ALA A 113 -0.51 -35.62 0.81
N PHE A 114 -1.67 -35.11 1.23
CA PHE A 114 -2.75 -35.92 1.80
C PHE A 114 -3.67 -36.49 0.71
N PRO A 115 -4.01 -37.79 0.76
CA PRO A 115 -4.88 -38.42 -0.23
C PRO A 115 -6.26 -37.74 -0.35
N GLY A 116 -6.91 -37.42 0.77
CA GLY A 116 -8.23 -36.79 0.75
C GLY A 116 -8.27 -35.42 0.07
N VAL A 117 -7.16 -34.67 0.12
CA VAL A 117 -7.02 -33.39 -0.59
C VAL A 117 -6.90 -33.63 -2.10
N ARG A 118 -6.07 -34.61 -2.51
CA ARG A 118 -5.94 -34.99 -3.93
C ARG A 118 -7.25 -35.48 -4.51
N ASP A 119 -8.00 -36.27 -3.75
CA ASP A 119 -9.29 -36.83 -4.17
C ASP A 119 -10.36 -35.74 -4.33
N GLU A 120 -10.33 -34.68 -3.50
CA GLU A 120 -11.22 -33.53 -3.67
C GLU A 120 -10.85 -32.70 -4.90
N ILE A 121 -9.57 -32.38 -5.09
CA ILE A 121 -9.08 -31.65 -6.27
C ILE A 121 -9.44 -32.40 -7.56
N ALA A 122 -9.20 -33.71 -7.61
CA ALA A 122 -9.50 -34.54 -8.77
C ALA A 122 -11.01 -34.61 -9.06
N ARG A 123 -11.86 -34.64 -8.01
CA ARG A 123 -13.31 -34.56 -8.16
C ARG A 123 -13.75 -33.22 -8.75
N SER A 124 -13.21 -32.12 -8.24
CA SER A 124 -13.48 -30.77 -8.74
C SER A 124 -13.00 -30.59 -10.19
N GLN A 125 -11.81 -31.10 -10.53
CA GLN A 125 -11.26 -31.11 -11.90
C GLN A 125 -12.18 -31.88 -12.85
N ALA A 126 -12.55 -33.11 -12.51
CA ALA A 126 -13.42 -33.93 -13.35
C ALA A 126 -14.80 -33.27 -13.57
N ALA A 127 -15.30 -32.53 -12.58
CA ALA A 127 -16.54 -31.76 -12.70
C ALA A 127 -16.40 -30.51 -13.60
N ASN A 128 -15.18 -30.01 -13.80
CA ASN A 128 -14.88 -28.80 -14.56
C ASN A 128 -14.01 -29.08 -15.81
N ASN A 129 -14.35 -30.11 -16.58
CA ASN A 129 -13.65 -30.47 -17.83
C ASN A 129 -12.14 -30.67 -17.66
N ASP A 130 -11.73 -31.33 -16.57
CA ASP A 130 -10.34 -31.61 -16.18
C ASP A 130 -9.49 -30.35 -15.89
N PHE A 131 -10.13 -29.20 -15.62
CA PHE A 131 -9.45 -27.95 -15.26
C PHE A 131 -9.69 -27.55 -13.81
N HIS A 132 -8.70 -26.92 -13.17
CA HIS A 132 -8.88 -26.32 -11.84
C HIS A 132 -8.05 -25.05 -11.67
N TYR A 133 -8.73 -23.90 -11.60
CA TYR A 133 -8.11 -22.57 -11.53
C TYR A 133 -6.95 -22.49 -10.51
N TRP A 134 -7.21 -22.97 -9.30
CA TRP A 134 -6.23 -22.93 -8.22
C TRP A 134 -5.19 -24.04 -8.24
N TRP A 135 -5.39 -25.20 -8.90
CA TRP A 135 -4.57 -26.41 -8.66
C TRP A 135 -4.04 -27.12 -9.92
N ASP A 136 -4.38 -26.64 -11.13
CA ASP A 136 -4.12 -27.35 -12.39
C ASP A 136 -2.63 -27.40 -12.78
N GLU A 137 -1.85 -26.38 -12.43
CA GLU A 137 -0.45 -26.25 -12.87
C GLU A 137 0.55 -27.18 -12.11
N GLY A 138 0.08 -28.12 -11.29
CA GLY A 138 0.89 -29.10 -10.57
C GLY A 138 1.60 -28.57 -9.31
N ILE A 139 2.22 -29.45 -8.51
CA ILE A 139 2.72 -29.11 -7.15
C ILE A 139 3.78 -27.99 -7.14
N GLY A 140 4.63 -27.92 -8.17
CA GLY A 140 5.72 -26.94 -8.24
C GLY A 140 5.25 -25.50 -8.46
N SER A 141 4.22 -25.31 -9.28
CA SER A 141 3.59 -24.00 -9.51
C SER A 141 2.78 -23.57 -8.28
N GLN A 142 2.12 -24.51 -7.59
CA GLN A 142 1.39 -24.24 -6.34
C GLN A 142 2.29 -23.76 -5.20
N LEU A 143 3.48 -24.35 -5.08
CA LEU A 143 4.51 -23.99 -4.11
C LEU A 143 5.12 -22.60 -4.37
N GLY A 144 5.11 -22.15 -5.62
CA GLY A 144 5.71 -20.88 -6.04
C GLY A 144 4.69 -19.75 -6.16
N LEU A 145 3.64 -19.96 -6.96
CA LEU A 145 2.73 -18.92 -7.42
C LEU A 145 1.87 -18.33 -6.31
N VAL A 146 1.20 -19.13 -5.49
CA VAL A 146 0.29 -18.60 -4.46
C VAL A 146 1.05 -17.83 -3.38
N PRO A 147 2.17 -18.33 -2.81
CA PRO A 147 2.96 -17.57 -1.84
C PRO A 147 3.63 -16.35 -2.47
N PHE A 148 4.10 -16.46 -3.72
CA PHE A 148 4.70 -15.34 -4.43
C PHE A 148 3.67 -14.25 -4.76
N ALA A 149 2.48 -14.63 -5.22
CA ALA A 149 1.37 -13.72 -5.47
C ALA A 149 0.94 -13.03 -4.17
N GLY A 150 0.81 -13.78 -3.07
CA GLY A 150 0.54 -13.21 -1.75
C GLY A 150 1.63 -12.25 -1.28
N TYR A 151 2.90 -12.57 -1.53
CA TYR A 151 4.03 -11.68 -1.24
C TYR A 151 3.98 -10.39 -2.07
N MET A 152 3.83 -10.50 -3.39
CA MET A 152 3.75 -9.38 -4.33
C MET A 152 2.56 -8.47 -4.01
N LEU A 153 1.36 -9.05 -3.90
CA LEU A 153 0.16 -8.30 -3.56
C LEU A 153 0.29 -7.69 -2.17
N GLY A 154 0.93 -8.39 -1.23
CA GLY A 154 1.15 -7.88 0.10
C GLY A 154 2.05 -6.65 0.16
N GLY A 155 3.12 -6.63 -0.63
CA GLY A 155 3.96 -5.45 -0.81
C GLY A 155 3.20 -4.29 -1.43
N CYS A 156 2.37 -4.54 -2.45
CA CYS A 156 1.54 -3.53 -3.09
C CYS A 156 0.49 -2.93 -2.13
N ILE A 157 -0.15 -3.75 -1.31
CA ILE A 157 -1.13 -3.28 -0.31
C ILE A 157 -0.44 -2.41 0.74
N ALA A 158 0.72 -2.82 1.26
CA ALA A 158 1.48 -2.01 2.21
C ALA A 158 1.92 -0.67 1.60
N LEU A 159 2.34 -0.67 0.33
CA LEU A 159 2.66 0.54 -0.42
C LEU A 159 1.43 1.46 -0.55
N GLY A 160 0.28 0.89 -0.93
CA GLY A 160 -0.98 1.63 -1.02
C GLY A 160 -1.38 2.27 0.30
N VAL A 161 -1.37 1.51 1.40
CA VAL A 161 -1.64 2.02 2.76
C VAL A 161 -0.65 3.13 3.14
N SER A 162 0.61 3.00 2.74
CA SER A 162 1.63 4.01 3.00
C SER A 162 1.31 5.34 2.32
N LEU A 163 1.01 5.28 1.01
CA LEU A 163 0.78 6.46 0.18
C LEU A 163 -0.57 7.13 0.48
N VAL A 164 -1.61 6.35 0.71
CA VAL A 164 -2.98 6.84 0.89
C VAL A 164 -3.28 7.25 2.33
N ILE A 165 -2.64 6.62 3.32
CA ILE A 165 -2.98 6.82 4.74
C ILE A 165 -1.77 7.32 5.53
N VAL A 166 -0.68 6.55 5.56
CA VAL A 166 0.40 6.77 6.53
C VAL A 166 1.16 8.07 6.27
N PHE A 167 1.60 8.32 5.04
CA PHE A 167 2.30 9.56 4.72
C PHE A 167 1.41 10.80 4.85
N PRO A 168 0.15 10.80 4.35
CA PRO A 168 -0.79 11.88 4.64
C PRO A 168 -0.94 12.19 6.14
N VAL A 169 -1.21 11.17 6.96
CA VAL A 169 -1.39 11.35 8.42
C VAL A 169 -0.13 11.89 9.08
N ILE A 170 1.04 11.34 8.74
CA ILE A 170 2.31 11.78 9.33
C ILE A 170 2.66 13.20 8.89
N SER A 171 2.43 13.56 7.62
CA SER A 171 2.66 14.93 7.12
C SER A 171 1.83 15.99 7.85
N LEU A 172 0.62 15.63 8.30
CA LEU A 172 -0.25 16.50 9.09
C LEU A 172 0.16 16.56 10.57
N ARG A 173 0.56 15.42 11.15
CA ARG A 173 0.84 15.30 12.60
C ARG A 173 2.27 15.67 12.99
N ALA A 174 3.24 15.42 12.12
CA ALA A 174 4.67 15.62 12.37
C ALA A 174 5.39 16.23 11.15
N PRO A 175 4.94 17.40 10.67
CA PRO A 175 5.50 18.03 9.46
C PRO A 175 6.99 18.33 9.56
N ALA A 176 7.50 18.61 10.76
CA ALA A 176 8.93 18.83 10.99
C ALA A 176 9.80 17.59 10.69
N VAL A 177 9.29 16.40 11.00
CA VAL A 177 9.98 15.12 10.73
C VAL A 177 10.01 14.84 9.24
N VAL A 178 8.90 15.09 8.56
CA VAL A 178 8.79 14.89 7.10
C VAL A 178 9.61 15.91 6.33
N ALA A 179 9.71 17.15 6.84
CA ALA A 179 10.52 18.17 6.22
C ALA A 179 12.03 17.95 6.44
N SER A 180 12.43 17.31 7.56
CA SER A 180 13.82 17.02 7.86
C SER A 180 14.45 16.08 6.82
N GLY A 181 15.58 16.48 6.25
CA GLY A 181 16.25 15.77 5.15
C GLY A 181 15.64 16.01 3.76
N SER A 182 14.70 16.94 3.62
CA SER A 182 14.06 17.29 2.34
C SER A 182 14.35 18.74 1.93
N HIS A 183 14.03 19.09 0.69
CA HIS A 183 14.11 20.49 0.23
C HIS A 183 13.11 21.43 0.92
N LEU A 184 12.19 20.92 1.73
CA LEU A 184 11.25 21.70 2.53
C LEU A 184 11.92 22.43 3.70
N GLU A 185 13.16 22.07 4.07
CA GLU A 185 13.95 22.82 5.07
C GLU A 185 14.18 24.28 4.67
N LYS A 186 14.11 24.58 3.36
CA LYS A 186 14.31 25.92 2.81
C LYS A 186 13.04 26.78 2.84
N VAL A 187 11.90 26.20 3.23
CA VAL A 187 10.63 26.91 3.36
C VAL A 187 10.52 27.48 4.78
N PRO A 188 10.05 28.73 4.97
CA PRO A 188 9.85 29.31 6.29
C PRO A 188 9.01 28.40 7.19
N VAL A 189 9.38 28.29 8.47
CA VAL A 189 8.80 27.32 9.44
C VAL A 189 7.27 27.34 9.45
N GLY A 190 6.64 28.53 9.34
CA GLY A 190 5.17 28.66 9.31
C GLY A 190 4.48 28.19 8.02
N GLN A 191 5.18 28.11 6.89
CA GLN A 191 4.64 27.64 5.61
C GLN A 191 5.00 26.18 5.29
N ARG A 192 6.04 25.67 5.94
CA ARG A 192 6.58 24.32 5.75
C ARG A 192 5.54 23.23 6.06
N ASP A 193 4.80 23.41 7.14
CA ASP A 193 3.86 22.43 7.65
C ASP A 193 2.69 22.19 6.68
N TYR A 194 2.11 23.27 6.16
CA TYR A 194 1.08 23.18 5.13
C TYR A 194 1.62 22.63 3.81
N THR A 195 2.83 23.01 3.41
CA THR A 195 3.43 22.59 2.14
C THR A 195 3.70 21.09 2.11
N ALA A 196 4.19 20.50 3.22
CA ALA A 196 4.33 19.06 3.36
C ALA A 196 2.98 18.36 3.23
N ALA A 197 1.95 18.85 3.92
CA ALA A 197 0.61 18.29 3.84
C ALA A 197 0.04 18.33 2.41
N PHE A 198 0.19 19.45 1.68
CA PHE A 198 -0.28 19.57 0.29
C PHE A 198 0.31 18.51 -0.63
N VAL A 199 1.62 18.24 -0.52
CA VAL A 199 2.30 17.25 -1.37
C VAL A 199 1.87 15.83 -1.02
N PHE A 200 1.91 15.45 0.27
CA PHE A 200 1.64 14.06 0.67
C PHE A 200 0.14 13.71 0.64
N VAL A 201 -0.75 14.62 1.05
CA VAL A 201 -2.20 14.44 0.89
C VAL A 201 -2.58 14.44 -0.58
N GLY A 202 -1.96 15.30 -1.40
CA GLY A 202 -2.17 15.31 -2.84
C GLY A 202 -1.77 13.99 -3.50
N LEU A 203 -0.59 13.46 -3.15
CA LEU A 203 -0.12 12.15 -3.62
C LEU A 203 -1.08 11.02 -3.21
N GLY A 204 -1.49 11.00 -1.94
CA GLY A 204 -2.45 10.00 -1.44
C GLY A 204 -3.80 10.06 -2.16
N ALA A 205 -4.32 11.27 -2.38
CA ALA A 205 -5.54 11.50 -3.13
C ALA A 205 -5.41 11.05 -4.59
N THR A 206 -4.30 11.36 -5.26
CA THR A 206 -4.06 10.90 -6.64
C THR A 206 -3.95 9.38 -6.73
N VAL A 207 -3.22 8.73 -5.82
CA VAL A 207 -3.08 7.26 -5.82
C VAL A 207 -4.44 6.59 -5.56
N LEU A 208 -5.21 7.08 -4.59
CA LEU A 208 -6.56 6.59 -4.33
C LEU A 208 -7.48 6.83 -5.54
N GLY A 209 -7.38 8.00 -6.16
CA GLY A 209 -8.16 8.35 -7.35
C GLY A 209 -7.87 7.43 -8.54
N ILE A 210 -6.58 7.13 -8.81
CA ILE A 210 -6.19 6.18 -9.85
C ILE A 210 -6.73 4.78 -9.54
N ALA A 211 -6.65 4.34 -8.28
CA ALA A 211 -7.20 3.04 -7.89
C ALA A 211 -8.72 2.97 -8.17
N LEU A 212 -9.48 3.96 -7.67
CA LEU A 212 -10.92 4.07 -7.91
C LEU A 212 -11.25 4.16 -9.41
N TRP A 213 -10.46 4.89 -10.19
CA TRP A 213 -10.64 4.95 -11.64
C TRP A 213 -10.52 3.55 -12.27
N ASN A 214 -9.49 2.77 -11.94
CA ASN A 214 -9.31 1.42 -12.50
C ASN A 214 -10.40 0.42 -12.08
N PHE A 215 -11.02 0.62 -10.91
CA PHE A 215 -12.13 -0.21 -10.44
C PHE A 215 -13.50 0.23 -10.95
N GLY A 216 -13.61 1.43 -11.51
CA GLY A 216 -14.82 1.92 -12.15
C GLY A 216 -14.85 1.60 -13.65
N ARG A 217 -16.05 1.57 -14.24
CA ARG A 217 -16.24 1.33 -15.69
C ARG A 217 -16.19 2.59 -16.54
N GLY A 218 -15.98 3.76 -15.95
CA GLY A 218 -16.00 4.99 -16.71
C GLY A 218 -14.75 5.16 -17.58
N GLY A 219 -14.94 5.82 -18.71
CA GLY A 219 -13.91 6.03 -19.71
C GLY A 219 -12.91 7.12 -19.33
N SER A 220 -12.52 7.91 -20.32
CA SER A 220 -11.48 8.93 -20.15
C SER A 220 -11.95 10.10 -19.27
N ILE A 221 -11.00 10.89 -18.73
CA ILE A 221 -11.30 12.14 -18.00
C ILE A 221 -12.18 13.10 -18.83
N ALA A 222 -12.08 13.04 -20.17
CA ALA A 222 -12.87 13.89 -21.06
C ALA A 222 -14.38 13.60 -20.99
N GLU A 223 -14.75 12.37 -20.63
CA GLU A 223 -16.15 11.93 -20.49
C GLU A 223 -16.74 12.28 -19.12
N PHE A 224 -15.96 12.89 -18.21
CA PHE A 224 -16.41 13.24 -16.87
C PHE A 224 -17.70 14.09 -16.85
N PRO A 225 -17.87 15.13 -17.68
CA PRO A 225 -19.12 15.91 -17.69
C PRO A 225 -20.35 15.06 -18.06
N ASP A 226 -20.21 14.21 -19.06
CA ASP A 226 -21.27 13.31 -19.52
C ASP A 226 -21.56 12.22 -18.47
N GLY A 227 -20.54 11.79 -17.75
CA GLY A 227 -20.65 10.90 -16.59
C GLY A 227 -21.44 11.49 -15.43
N VAL A 228 -21.18 12.75 -15.09
CA VAL A 228 -21.94 13.47 -14.04
C VAL A 228 -23.39 13.65 -14.46
N ALA A 229 -23.64 14.01 -15.73
CA ALA A 229 -25.00 14.14 -16.26
C ALA A 229 -25.78 12.82 -16.16
N ARG A 230 -25.16 11.70 -16.56
CA ARG A 230 -25.73 10.36 -16.43
C ARG A 230 -26.03 10.00 -14.98
N LEU A 231 -25.09 10.22 -14.06
CA LEU A 231 -25.33 9.96 -12.64
C LEU A 231 -26.51 10.77 -12.08
N LEU A 232 -26.60 12.06 -12.41
CA LEU A 232 -27.70 12.90 -11.95
C LEU A 232 -29.04 12.45 -12.52
N GLU A 233 -29.06 12.00 -13.78
CA GLU A 233 -30.22 11.41 -14.41
C GLU A 233 -30.64 10.09 -13.73
N ASP A 234 -29.71 9.15 -13.54
CA ASP A 234 -29.97 7.87 -12.89
C ASP A 234 -30.51 8.04 -11.46
N VAL A 235 -29.91 8.96 -10.69
CA VAL A 235 -30.37 9.29 -9.33
C VAL A 235 -31.78 9.85 -9.35
N SER A 236 -32.16 10.64 -10.37
CA SER A 236 -33.52 11.16 -10.52
C SER A 236 -34.56 10.06 -10.77
N TYR A 237 -34.15 8.93 -11.35
CA TYR A 237 -34.98 7.73 -11.53
C TYR A 237 -34.87 6.73 -10.38
N GLY A 238 -34.10 7.03 -9.33
CA GLY A 238 -33.92 6.15 -8.17
C GLY A 238 -32.95 4.98 -8.41
N TYR A 239 -32.14 5.04 -9.47
CA TYR A 239 -31.12 4.05 -9.79
C TYR A 239 -29.72 4.61 -9.54
N PHE A 240 -28.76 3.73 -9.28
CA PHE A 240 -27.37 4.11 -9.01
C PHE A 240 -26.43 3.01 -9.45
N PHE A 241 -25.57 3.30 -10.43
CA PHE A 241 -24.53 2.39 -10.86
C PHE A 241 -23.26 2.61 -10.04
N TRP A 242 -22.88 1.59 -9.27
CA TRP A 242 -21.70 1.61 -8.40
C TRP A 242 -20.41 1.89 -9.19
N GLU A 243 -20.26 1.25 -10.34
CA GLU A 243 -19.05 1.33 -11.17
C GLU A 243 -18.82 2.74 -11.73
N ASP A 244 -19.89 3.43 -12.15
CA ASP A 244 -19.82 4.81 -12.65
C ASP A 244 -19.48 5.79 -11.53
N THR A 245 -20.03 5.55 -10.34
CA THR A 245 -19.78 6.41 -9.19
C THR A 245 -18.35 6.27 -8.67
N VAL A 246 -17.84 5.03 -8.59
CA VAL A 246 -16.45 4.75 -8.23
C VAL A 246 -15.49 5.44 -9.20
N TRP A 247 -15.79 5.40 -10.51
CA TRP A 247 -15.02 6.13 -11.51
C TRP A 247 -15.08 7.66 -11.32
N LEU A 248 -16.27 8.24 -11.11
CA LEU A 248 -16.44 9.68 -10.91
C LEU A 248 -15.66 10.18 -9.69
N PHE A 249 -15.72 9.45 -8.57
CA PHE A 249 -14.88 9.74 -7.41
C PHE A 249 -13.40 9.62 -7.76
N GLY A 250 -13.01 8.59 -8.51
CA GLY A 250 -11.64 8.42 -9.00
C GLY A 250 -11.12 9.65 -9.72
N VAL A 251 -11.86 10.17 -10.70
CA VAL A 251 -11.50 11.39 -11.44
C VAL A 251 -11.38 12.60 -10.51
N VAL A 252 -12.34 12.81 -9.62
CA VAL A 252 -12.33 13.94 -8.66
C VAL A 252 -11.09 13.88 -7.76
N PHE A 253 -10.77 12.70 -7.21
CA PHE A 253 -9.59 12.49 -6.37
C PHE A 253 -8.28 12.72 -7.13
N VAL A 254 -8.19 12.30 -8.39
CA VAL A 254 -7.01 12.59 -9.24
C VAL A 254 -6.84 14.08 -9.44
N VAL A 255 -7.89 14.80 -9.84
CA VAL A 255 -7.84 16.24 -10.11
C VAL A 255 -7.46 17.02 -8.86
N ILE A 256 -8.12 16.75 -7.73
CA ILE A 256 -7.82 17.39 -6.45
C ILE A 256 -6.38 17.06 -6.02
N GLY A 257 -5.97 15.79 -6.10
CA GLY A 257 -4.64 15.37 -5.70
C GLY A 257 -3.53 16.06 -6.50
N VAL A 258 -3.68 16.14 -7.82
CA VAL A 258 -2.73 16.84 -8.70
C VAL A 258 -2.69 18.34 -8.39
N ALA A 259 -3.84 18.98 -8.17
CA ALA A 259 -3.90 20.38 -7.81
C ALA A 259 -3.21 20.69 -6.46
N LEU A 260 -3.42 19.83 -5.46
CA LEU A 260 -2.76 19.94 -4.14
C LEU A 260 -1.24 19.78 -4.27
N MET A 261 -0.77 18.77 -5.03
CA MET A 261 0.66 18.59 -5.29
C MET A 261 1.27 19.78 -6.03
N ALA A 262 0.61 20.28 -7.08
CA ALA A 262 1.07 21.45 -7.84
C ALA A 262 1.17 22.69 -6.94
N ALA A 263 0.16 22.94 -6.11
CA ALA A 263 0.17 24.03 -5.13
C ALA A 263 1.33 23.89 -4.11
N GLY A 264 1.57 22.67 -3.62
CA GLY A 264 2.72 22.36 -2.76
C GLY A 264 4.06 22.66 -3.44
N CYS A 265 4.26 22.17 -4.66
CA CYS A 265 5.47 22.39 -5.44
C CYS A 265 5.72 23.87 -5.75
N LEU A 266 4.69 24.61 -6.16
CA LEU A 266 4.80 26.05 -6.44
C LEU A 266 5.26 26.82 -5.20
N ARG A 267 4.75 26.48 -4.01
CA ARG A 267 5.18 27.12 -2.76
C ARG A 267 6.65 26.86 -2.44
N VAL A 268 7.14 25.64 -2.68
CA VAL A 268 8.57 25.34 -2.54
C VAL A 268 9.40 26.18 -3.51
N MET A 269 8.95 26.32 -4.76
CA MET A 269 9.67 27.13 -5.76
C MET A 269 9.71 28.61 -5.37
N PHE A 270 8.60 29.20 -4.92
CA PHE A 270 8.55 30.60 -4.50
C PHE A 270 9.40 30.86 -3.25
N ALA A 271 9.36 29.97 -2.26
CA ALA A 271 10.21 30.09 -1.08
C ALA A 271 11.70 30.09 -1.45
N ARG A 272 12.09 29.27 -2.44
CA ARG A 272 13.47 29.23 -2.94
C ARG A 272 13.86 30.51 -3.70
N SER A 273 12.98 31.06 -4.53
CA SER A 273 13.28 32.32 -5.24
C SER A 273 13.42 33.49 -4.29
N SER A 274 12.61 33.57 -3.23
CA SER A 274 12.72 34.61 -2.21
C SER A 274 14.02 34.49 -1.42
N ALA A 275 14.40 33.28 -1.00
CA ALA A 275 15.66 33.05 -0.28
C ALA A 275 16.90 33.39 -1.13
N ALA A 276 16.86 33.13 -2.45
CA ALA A 276 17.93 33.50 -3.37
C ALA A 276 18.06 35.02 -3.55
N ALA A 277 16.92 35.72 -3.63
CA ALA A 277 16.89 37.18 -3.73
C ALA A 277 17.45 37.87 -2.47
N ASP A 278 17.12 37.37 -1.27
CA ASP A 278 17.64 37.90 0.00
C ASP A 278 19.17 37.73 0.11
N THR A 279 19.72 36.61 -0.38
CA THR A 279 21.18 36.39 -0.39
C THR A 279 21.90 37.35 -1.33
N ASP A 280 21.37 37.60 -2.54
CA ASP A 280 21.98 38.56 -3.47
C ASP A 280 21.92 39.99 -2.93
N GLU A 281 20.80 40.40 -2.31
CA GLU A 281 20.67 41.75 -1.75
C GLU A 281 21.63 41.97 -0.56
N SER A 282 21.84 40.95 0.27
CA SER A 282 22.80 41.00 1.38
C SER A 282 24.27 41.06 0.90
N ALA A 283 24.61 40.34 -0.17
CA ALA A 283 25.94 40.38 -0.79
C ALA A 283 26.21 41.73 -1.47
N THR A 284 25.16 42.37 -2.02
CA THR A 284 25.28 43.68 -2.67
C THR A 284 25.42 44.83 -1.65
N ARG A 285 24.85 44.69 -0.43
CA ARG A 285 24.99 45.69 0.65
C ARG A 285 26.31 45.61 1.44
N GLN A 286 27.11 44.56 1.24
CA GLN A 286 28.41 44.39 1.90
C GLN A 286 29.61 44.84 1.04
N ASN A 287 29.37 45.21 -0.21
CA ASN A 287 30.35 45.82 -1.13
C ASN A 287 30.07 47.32 -1.29
#